data_AF-A0A0S8JS23-F1
#
_entry.id   AF-A0A0S8JS23-F1
#
_cell.length_a   1.000
_cell.length_b   1.000
_cell.length_c   1.000
_cell.angle_alpha   90.00
_cell.angle_beta   90.00
_cell.angle_gamma   90.00
#
_symmetry.space_group_name_H-M   'P 1'
#
loop_
_entity.id
_entity.type
_entity.pdbx_description
1 polymer ?
#
loop_
_entity_poly.entity_id
_entity_poly.type
_entity_poly.pdbx_seq_one_letter_code
_entity_poly.pdbx_strand_id
1 'polypeptide(L)'
;MLLLSAFSCQNDSKDEALWIISAPAGNKYTTIDKSGETVIPNGRLITPAGRSIITAPHPYGLTLSPSGNIAVTANSGTSPLSITIVRNILSEHPEVQQIPPGPYTDKGVLASVFMGLAISPDNQIIYVAGGQENKIFLFDANSGEKKGAIDCSFISENSDYTHGYIGDLKLSKDGKTIYAVDQIGFRMVMVDTETKTLRHSVPVGRYPFGICLSPDEKRVYVANVGMFEYSLIKDGPGDGSKIKPIDYPAFAYGSKEMIGGIENDTISIPGLGDPNAIEAFSVFAISLEDPANPEVVARIKTGHLVGALVEGIPAVGGSSPNSMVATDKYVFVSNGTNDNISVISIEQDTVVRTIYLKPDDRIRQFRGVIPFGLALSPDQKRLYVAESGINAVAVISIPDFRVMGRIPTGWFPSKVEVSQDGKKLIIANAKGYGSGPNGGEAFEMGPEGSYIGSLMKGTVQVVEIPGDKQLTEMTEQVISNNFKFTAADDPVFKYRENNPLPLFPGEKESPIKHIVFISKENRTYDEVFGQIEKGEGDPTLARYGKRASFTNSKKTDTVSNATVMPNHLALARQFAISDNFYVDSDVSADGHRWLVNTYPNEWCETSTAASYGGNRNYRENSNAPGVFA
;
A
#
# COMPACT_ATOMS: atom_id res chain seq x y z
N MET A 1 -32.26 20.82 -40.10
CA MET A 1 -31.74 20.29 -41.37
C MET A 1 -30.46 21.05 -41.68
N LEU A 2 -29.31 20.48 -41.31
CA LEU A 2 -27.98 20.93 -41.73
C LEU A 2 -27.02 19.76 -41.49
N LEU A 3 -26.51 19.24 -42.60
CA LEU A 3 -25.59 18.12 -42.69
C LEU A 3 -24.28 18.47 -41.97
N LEU A 4 -23.83 17.58 -41.08
CA LEU A 4 -22.42 17.50 -40.70
C LEU A 4 -21.78 16.36 -41.49
N SER A 5 -20.91 16.77 -42.40
CA SER A 5 -20.02 15.96 -43.22
C SER A 5 -19.13 15.08 -42.34
N ALA A 6 -19.25 13.77 -42.52
CA ALA A 6 -18.31 12.78 -42.05
C ALA A 6 -16.99 12.94 -42.83
N PHE A 7 -15.94 13.42 -42.15
CA PHE A 7 -14.58 13.12 -42.58
C PHE A 7 -14.26 11.72 -42.10
N SER A 8 -14.26 10.77 -43.03
CA SER A 8 -13.60 9.48 -42.83
C SER A 8 -12.10 9.73 -42.76
N CYS A 9 -11.56 9.87 -41.55
CA CYS A 9 -10.22 9.38 -41.32
C CYS A 9 -10.33 7.87 -41.40
N GLN A 10 -9.83 7.29 -42.50
CA GLN A 10 -9.40 5.91 -42.52
C GLN A 10 -8.38 5.76 -41.38
N ASN A 11 -8.85 5.30 -40.22
CA ASN A 11 -7.96 4.64 -39.29
C ASN A 11 -7.50 3.39 -40.02
N ASP A 12 -6.23 3.35 -40.39
CA ASP A 12 -5.48 2.11 -40.55
C ASP A 12 -5.45 1.41 -39.18
N SER A 13 -6.61 0.95 -38.68
CA SER A 13 -6.66 -0.01 -37.60
C SER A 13 -6.24 -1.33 -38.22
N LYS A 14 -4.93 -1.62 -38.18
CA LYS A 14 -4.51 -3.02 -38.12
C LYS A 14 -5.39 -3.68 -37.06
N ASP A 15 -6.03 -4.78 -37.41
CA ASP A 15 -6.77 -5.63 -36.47
C ASP A 15 -5.86 -5.91 -35.26
N GLU A 16 -5.98 -5.10 -34.21
CA GLU A 16 -5.26 -5.35 -32.97
C GLU A 16 -5.89 -6.61 -32.39
N ALA A 17 -5.12 -7.70 -32.39
CA ALA A 17 -5.55 -8.96 -31.80
C ALA A 17 -6.08 -8.71 -30.39
N LEU A 18 -7.29 -9.18 -30.10
CA LEU A 18 -7.85 -9.10 -28.77
C LEU A 18 -7.10 -10.11 -27.87
N TRP A 19 -6.69 -9.68 -26.68
CA TRP A 19 -5.95 -10.52 -25.75
C TRP A 19 -6.79 -10.88 -24.52
N ILE A 20 -6.75 -12.15 -24.14
CA ILE A 20 -7.25 -12.66 -22.87
C ILE A 20 -6.08 -12.75 -21.90
N ILE A 21 -6.29 -12.21 -20.71
CA ILE A 21 -5.30 -12.16 -19.63
C ILE A 21 -5.72 -13.16 -18.57
N SER A 22 -4.80 -14.01 -18.15
CA SER A 22 -5.00 -14.91 -17.02
C SER A 22 -3.80 -14.89 -16.09
N ALA A 23 -4.00 -15.40 -14.87
CA ALA A 23 -2.89 -15.60 -13.94
C ALA A 23 -1.88 -16.60 -14.54
N PRO A 24 -0.56 -16.33 -14.44
CA PRO A 24 0.47 -17.17 -15.04
C PRO A 24 0.64 -18.54 -14.38
N ALA A 25 0.26 -18.70 -13.11
CA ALA A 25 0.34 -19.98 -12.42
C ALA A 25 -0.59 -21.05 -13.01
N GLY A 26 -1.67 -20.67 -13.70
CA GLY A 26 -2.65 -21.62 -14.22
C GLY A 26 -3.25 -22.46 -13.08
N ASN A 27 -3.05 -23.77 -13.08
CA ASN A 27 -3.58 -24.67 -12.04
C ASN A 27 -2.55 -25.02 -10.95
N LYS A 28 -1.38 -24.33 -10.90
CA LYS A 28 -0.40 -24.56 -9.84
C LYS A 28 -0.95 -24.08 -8.49
N TYR A 29 -0.76 -24.87 -7.44
CA TYR A 29 -1.09 -24.46 -6.07
C TYR A 29 -0.11 -23.41 -5.55
N THR A 30 -0.61 -22.57 -4.64
CA THR A 30 0.22 -21.64 -3.84
C THR A 30 1.37 -22.40 -3.20
N THR A 31 2.60 -21.97 -3.48
CA THR A 31 3.82 -22.63 -3.03
C THR A 31 4.88 -21.60 -2.73
N ILE A 32 5.59 -21.75 -1.61
CA ILE A 32 6.77 -20.94 -1.30
C ILE A 32 8.03 -21.71 -1.70
N ASP A 33 8.71 -21.22 -2.73
CA ASP A 33 10.08 -21.60 -3.10
C ASP A 33 10.94 -20.34 -3.14
N LYS A 34 11.80 -20.18 -2.13
CA LYS A 34 12.67 -19.01 -1.95
C LYS A 34 13.90 -19.03 -2.86
N SER A 35 14.19 -20.16 -3.49
CA SER A 35 15.35 -20.38 -4.36
C SER A 35 15.00 -20.44 -5.85
N GLY A 36 13.72 -20.65 -6.15
CA GLY A 36 13.17 -20.72 -7.51
C GLY A 36 11.94 -19.84 -7.66
N GLU A 37 10.80 -20.46 -7.93
CA GLU A 37 9.55 -19.79 -8.29
C GLU A 37 8.50 -19.97 -7.19
N THR A 38 8.11 -18.87 -6.55
CA THR A 38 6.99 -18.85 -5.60
C THR A 38 5.68 -18.54 -6.33
N VAL A 39 4.63 -19.31 -6.06
CA VAL A 39 3.27 -19.05 -6.55
C VAL A 39 2.48 -18.42 -5.40
N ILE A 40 2.02 -17.19 -5.57
CA ILE A 40 1.23 -16.47 -4.56
C ILE A 40 -0.28 -16.67 -4.76
N PRO A 41 -1.14 -16.41 -3.74
CA PRO A 41 -2.56 -16.76 -3.76
C PRO A 41 -3.41 -16.18 -4.90
N ASN A 42 -2.92 -15.17 -5.61
CA ASN A 42 -3.57 -14.58 -6.78
C ASN A 42 -3.09 -15.18 -8.12
N GLY A 43 -2.32 -16.27 -8.08
CA GLY A 43 -1.81 -16.99 -9.25
C GLY A 43 -0.66 -16.28 -9.97
N ARG A 44 -0.12 -15.20 -9.40
CA ARG A 44 1.11 -14.56 -9.89
C ARG A 44 2.35 -15.27 -9.34
N LEU A 45 3.47 -15.02 -10.00
CA LEU A 45 4.75 -15.64 -9.69
C LEU A 45 5.69 -14.62 -9.05
N ILE A 46 6.46 -15.06 -8.06
CA ILE A 46 7.49 -14.27 -7.39
C ILE A 46 8.84 -14.90 -7.67
N THR A 47 9.67 -14.20 -8.45
CA THR A 47 11.04 -14.57 -8.81
C THR A 47 11.98 -13.35 -8.63
N PRO A 48 12.26 -12.95 -7.38
CA PRO A 48 12.98 -11.71 -7.09
C PRO A 48 14.41 -11.73 -7.63
N ALA A 49 14.88 -10.61 -8.19
CA ALA A 49 16.28 -10.47 -8.58
C ALA A 49 17.20 -10.34 -7.35
N GLY A 50 18.48 -10.72 -7.49
CA GLY A 50 19.45 -10.57 -6.41
C GLY A 50 19.16 -11.48 -5.21
N ARG A 51 19.44 -11.00 -4.00
CA ARG A 51 19.24 -11.79 -2.76
C ARG A 51 18.19 -11.18 -1.85
N SER A 52 17.40 -12.02 -1.20
CA SER A 52 16.35 -11.61 -0.27
C SER A 52 16.66 -12.02 1.16
N ILE A 53 16.58 -11.07 2.08
CA ILE A 53 16.76 -11.26 3.52
C ILE A 53 15.37 -11.21 4.16
N ILE A 54 15.00 -12.21 4.96
CA ILE A 54 13.68 -12.26 5.61
C ILE A 54 13.63 -11.24 6.77
N THR A 55 12.52 -10.53 6.89
CA THR A 55 12.20 -9.62 8.00
C THR A 55 10.92 -10.03 8.71
N ALA A 56 10.50 -9.28 9.72
CA ALA A 56 9.13 -9.40 10.23
C ALA A 56 8.10 -9.01 9.12
N PRO A 57 6.82 -9.36 9.29
CA PRO A 57 5.76 -8.99 8.34
C PRO A 57 5.67 -7.48 8.10
N HIS A 58 5.32 -7.12 6.85
CA HIS A 58 4.96 -5.75 6.47
C HIS A 58 6.02 -4.66 6.75
N PRO A 59 7.28 -4.80 6.27
CA PRO A 59 8.26 -3.72 6.25
C PRO A 59 7.82 -2.60 5.30
N TYR A 60 7.01 -1.64 5.78
CA TYR A 60 6.55 -0.50 4.98
C TYR A 60 7.49 0.71 5.03
N GLY A 61 8.42 0.73 5.99
CA GLY A 61 9.54 1.67 6.04
C GLY A 61 10.86 1.00 5.69
N LEU A 62 11.77 1.77 5.09
CA LEU A 62 13.16 1.39 4.82
C LEU A 62 14.03 2.64 4.88
N THR A 63 15.23 2.54 5.48
CA THR A 63 16.27 3.56 5.37
C THR A 63 17.65 2.92 5.39
N LEU A 64 18.62 3.56 4.74
CA LEU A 64 20.04 3.21 4.81
C LEU A 64 20.79 4.19 5.68
N SER A 65 21.82 3.68 6.35
CA SER A 65 22.71 4.52 7.13
C SER A 65 23.60 5.39 6.23
N PRO A 66 24.11 6.52 6.73
CA PRO A 66 25.06 7.37 6.01
C PRO A 66 26.38 6.70 5.62
N SER A 67 26.68 5.51 6.12
CA SER A 67 27.79 4.66 5.64
C SER A 67 27.37 3.65 4.57
N GLY A 68 26.07 3.49 4.33
CA GLY A 68 25.49 2.46 3.46
C GLY A 68 25.55 1.04 4.02
N ASN A 69 26.05 0.86 5.26
CA ASN A 69 26.34 -0.45 5.82
C ASN A 69 25.18 -1.03 6.65
N ILE A 70 24.30 -0.19 7.17
CA ILE A 70 23.14 -0.60 7.98
C ILE A 70 21.88 -0.23 7.21
N ALA A 71 20.98 -1.19 7.04
CA ALA A 71 19.62 -0.96 6.60
C ALA A 71 18.66 -1.19 7.77
N VAL A 72 17.61 -0.38 7.89
CA VAL A 72 16.56 -0.60 8.88
C VAL A 72 15.22 -0.62 8.19
N THR A 73 14.38 -1.62 8.51
CA THR A 73 12.97 -1.62 8.12
C THR A 73 12.06 -1.34 9.29
N ALA A 74 10.93 -0.70 8.99
CA ALA A 74 9.85 -0.49 9.94
C ALA A 74 8.70 -1.43 9.59
N ASN A 75 8.47 -2.39 10.46
CA ASN A 75 7.55 -3.50 10.25
C ASN A 75 6.24 -3.16 10.97
N SER A 76 5.43 -2.29 10.36
CA SER A 76 4.18 -1.78 10.92
C SER A 76 2.98 -2.67 10.57
N GLY A 77 3.17 -3.97 10.74
CA GLY A 77 2.21 -5.02 10.41
C GLY A 77 1.23 -5.37 11.53
N THR A 78 0.62 -6.55 11.41
CA THR A 78 -0.32 -7.07 12.41
C THR A 78 0.38 -7.54 13.69
N SER A 79 1.37 -8.43 13.60
CA SER A 79 2.19 -8.85 14.74
C SER A 79 3.48 -9.54 14.25
N PRO A 80 4.67 -9.20 14.78
CA PRO A 80 4.91 -8.14 15.76
C PRO A 80 5.00 -6.75 15.09
N LEU A 81 4.64 -5.71 15.83
CA LEU A 81 5.12 -4.36 15.56
C LEU A 81 6.61 -4.33 15.90
N SER A 82 7.47 -4.08 14.91
CA SER A 82 8.92 -4.17 15.10
C SER A 82 9.70 -3.27 14.13
N ILE A 83 10.99 -3.11 14.40
CA ILE A 83 11.98 -2.76 13.38
C ILE A 83 12.88 -3.97 13.11
N THR A 84 13.44 -4.06 11.91
CA THR A 84 14.54 -4.99 11.61
C THR A 84 15.79 -4.21 11.24
N ILE A 85 16.86 -4.37 12.00
CA ILE A 85 18.17 -3.82 11.71
C ILE A 85 18.96 -4.88 10.96
N VAL A 86 19.46 -4.52 9.78
CA VAL A 86 20.31 -5.36 8.94
C VAL A 86 21.68 -4.71 8.81
N ARG A 87 22.68 -5.23 9.53
CA ARG A 87 24.06 -4.72 9.51
C ARG A 87 24.87 -5.47 8.47
N ASN A 88 25.86 -4.77 7.90
CA ASN A 88 26.63 -5.27 6.77
C ASN A 88 25.73 -5.67 5.61
N ILE A 89 24.71 -4.84 5.33
CA ILE A 89 23.61 -5.16 4.40
C ILE A 89 24.12 -5.58 3.03
N LEU A 90 25.25 -5.03 2.56
CA LEU A 90 25.82 -5.33 1.25
C LEU A 90 26.72 -6.57 1.21
N SER A 91 27.07 -7.16 2.36
CA SER A 91 27.87 -8.38 2.46
C SER A 91 27.07 -9.64 2.12
N GLU A 92 27.75 -10.75 1.85
CA GLU A 92 27.12 -12.06 1.63
C GLU A 92 26.45 -12.63 2.90
N HIS A 93 26.87 -12.17 4.08
CA HIS A 93 26.40 -12.66 5.37
C HIS A 93 25.99 -11.48 6.28
N PRO A 94 24.88 -10.79 5.95
CA PRO A 94 24.40 -9.69 6.77
C PRO A 94 23.92 -10.20 8.13
N GLU A 95 24.12 -9.37 9.15
CA GLU A 95 23.58 -9.62 10.49
C GLU A 95 22.16 -9.05 10.57
N VAL A 96 21.18 -9.85 10.99
CA VAL A 96 19.77 -9.46 11.04
C VAL A 96 19.27 -9.51 12.47
N GLN A 97 18.77 -8.39 12.97
CA GLN A 97 18.22 -8.26 14.32
C GLN A 97 16.81 -7.65 14.26
N GLN A 98 15.81 -8.38 14.76
CA GLN A 98 14.46 -7.86 14.95
C GLN A 98 14.26 -7.30 16.36
N ILE A 99 13.62 -6.15 16.47
CA ILE A 99 13.36 -5.46 17.74
C ILE A 99 11.89 -5.03 17.81
N PRO A 100 11.11 -5.49 18.80
CA PRO A 100 11.45 -6.54 19.76
C PRO A 100 11.66 -7.91 19.09
N PRO A 101 12.39 -8.85 19.75
CA PRO A 101 12.56 -10.20 19.24
C PRO A 101 11.27 -11.02 19.35
N GLY A 102 11.13 -12.01 18.49
CA GLY A 102 10.03 -12.97 18.54
C GLY A 102 8.79 -12.54 17.73
N PRO A 103 7.71 -13.34 17.77
CA PRO A 103 6.57 -13.17 16.87
C PRO A 103 5.48 -12.21 17.40
N TYR A 104 5.64 -11.68 18.61
CA TYR A 104 4.64 -10.86 19.28
C TYR A 104 5.18 -9.47 19.62
N THR A 105 4.29 -8.49 19.58
CA THR A 105 4.59 -7.11 19.98
C THR A 105 4.94 -7.05 21.47
N ASP A 106 6.11 -6.51 21.79
CA ASP A 106 6.49 -6.08 23.14
C ASP A 106 6.36 -4.56 23.26
N LYS A 107 5.27 -4.13 23.91
CA LYS A 107 4.97 -2.70 24.10
C LYS A 107 5.96 -1.97 25.01
N GLY A 108 6.71 -2.68 25.86
CA GLY A 108 7.77 -2.07 26.67
C GLY A 108 8.94 -1.59 25.81
N VAL A 109 9.23 -2.34 24.74
CA VAL A 109 10.29 -2.02 23.77
C VAL A 109 9.76 -1.08 22.69
N LEU A 110 8.74 -1.49 21.93
CA LEU A 110 8.19 -0.71 20.82
C LEU A 110 6.67 -0.87 20.79
N ALA A 111 5.96 0.07 21.40
CA ALA A 111 4.50 0.06 21.50
C ALA A 111 3.80 0.33 20.16
N SER A 112 4.47 1.05 19.26
CA SER A 112 3.95 1.48 17.97
C SER A 112 5.09 1.75 17.00
N VAL A 113 4.85 1.49 15.73
CA VAL A 113 5.76 1.82 14.63
C VAL A 113 4.97 2.07 13.35
N PHE A 114 5.37 3.06 12.56
CA PHE A 114 4.90 3.24 11.19
C PHE A 114 6.08 3.39 10.23
N MET A 115 5.88 3.97 9.05
CA MET A 115 6.85 3.92 7.95
C MET A 115 8.13 4.75 8.17
N GLY A 116 8.05 5.83 8.94
CA GLY A 116 9.15 6.79 9.05
C GLY A 116 10.37 6.27 9.79
N LEU A 117 11.52 6.36 9.13
CA LEU A 117 12.82 5.97 9.66
C LEU A 117 13.90 6.97 9.25
N ALA A 118 14.87 7.18 10.14
CA ALA A 118 16.12 7.85 9.82
C ALA A 118 17.25 7.30 10.68
N ILE A 119 18.49 7.44 10.20
CA ILE A 119 19.70 7.09 10.95
C ILE A 119 20.58 8.34 11.06
N SER A 120 21.10 8.61 12.26
CA SER A 120 21.95 9.77 12.51
C SER A 120 23.23 9.75 11.65
N PRO A 121 23.80 10.93 11.30
CA PRO A 121 25.01 11.05 10.49
C PRO A 121 26.20 10.21 10.96
N ASP A 122 26.34 10.03 12.28
CA ASP A 122 27.37 9.23 12.94
C ASP A 122 27.08 7.72 12.97
N ASN A 123 25.96 7.28 12.37
CA ASN A 123 25.48 5.90 12.33
C ASN A 123 25.21 5.29 13.72
N GLN A 124 24.90 6.10 14.73
CA GLN A 124 24.68 5.61 16.11
C GLN A 124 23.22 5.46 16.50
N ILE A 125 22.33 6.35 16.05
CA ILE A 125 20.94 6.43 16.49
C ILE A 125 20.00 6.19 15.30
N ILE A 126 19.06 5.27 15.49
CA ILE A 126 17.91 5.07 14.61
C ILE A 126 16.72 5.82 15.22
N TYR A 127 16.09 6.66 14.42
CA TYR A 127 14.83 7.34 14.73
C TYR A 127 13.68 6.59 14.06
N VAL A 128 12.63 6.29 14.83
CA VAL A 128 11.49 5.47 14.40
C VAL A 128 10.20 6.23 14.64
N ALA A 129 9.42 6.46 13.59
CA ALA A 129 8.09 7.03 13.67
C ALA A 129 7.17 6.12 14.50
N GLY A 130 6.71 6.63 15.64
CA GLY A 130 5.98 5.86 16.64
C GLY A 130 4.47 5.85 16.46
N GLY A 131 3.95 6.11 15.25
CA GLY A 131 2.52 6.00 14.93
C GLY A 131 1.62 6.68 15.98
N GLN A 132 0.61 5.94 16.44
CA GLN A 132 -0.42 6.40 17.40
C GLN A 132 0.10 6.76 18.80
N GLU A 133 1.37 6.47 19.11
CA GLU A 133 2.00 6.89 20.37
C GLU A 133 2.44 8.36 20.35
N ASN A 134 2.28 9.04 19.21
CA ASN A 134 2.62 10.45 19.01
C ASN A 134 4.08 10.77 19.40
N LYS A 135 4.98 9.84 19.09
CA LYS A 135 6.40 9.86 19.51
C LYS A 135 7.31 9.48 18.36
N ILE A 136 8.57 9.87 18.50
CA ILE A 136 9.69 9.34 17.72
C ILE A 136 10.55 8.50 18.67
N PHE A 137 10.64 7.18 18.45
CA PHE A 137 11.47 6.30 19.28
C PHE A 137 12.92 6.31 18.81
N LEU A 138 13.85 6.15 19.76
CA LEU A 138 15.29 6.16 19.50
C LEU A 138 15.88 4.78 19.85
N PHE A 139 16.64 4.21 18.93
CA PHE A 139 17.35 2.95 19.12
C PHE A 139 18.82 3.09 18.76
N ASP A 140 19.69 2.34 19.44
CA ASP A 140 21.08 2.18 19.08
C ASP A 140 21.21 1.39 17.77
N ALA A 141 21.90 1.92 16.78
CA ALA A 141 22.07 1.25 15.49
C ALA A 141 22.93 -0.02 15.59
N ASN A 142 23.85 -0.09 16.56
CA ASN A 142 24.79 -1.20 16.69
C ASN A 142 24.30 -2.30 17.64
N SER A 143 23.63 -1.95 18.75
CA SER A 143 23.12 -2.93 19.72
C SER A 143 21.62 -3.22 19.58
N GLY A 144 20.86 -2.30 18.98
CA GLY A 144 19.40 -2.37 18.96
C GLY A 144 18.74 -1.93 20.28
N GLU A 145 19.51 -1.41 21.24
CA GLU A 145 18.99 -0.97 22.52
C GLU A 145 18.10 0.27 22.38
N LYS A 146 16.93 0.28 23.01
CA LYS A 146 16.07 1.47 23.10
C LYS A 146 16.76 2.56 23.93
N LYS A 147 17.06 3.70 23.32
CA LYS A 147 17.70 4.86 23.97
C LYS A 147 16.68 5.89 24.51
N GLY A 148 15.43 5.82 24.08
CA GLY A 148 14.36 6.70 24.56
C GLY A 148 13.32 7.01 23.51
N ALA A 149 12.65 8.15 23.66
CA ALA A 149 11.70 8.69 22.70
C ALA A 149 11.66 10.22 22.78
N ILE A 150 11.16 10.86 21.73
CA ILE A 150 10.82 12.29 21.69
C ILE A 150 9.30 12.40 21.59
N ASP A 151 8.70 13.19 22.49
CA ASP A 151 7.26 13.44 22.51
C ASP A 151 6.90 14.52 21.49
N CYS A 152 5.93 14.22 20.62
CA CYS A 152 5.44 15.14 19.58
C CYS A 152 4.08 15.75 19.95
N SER A 153 3.57 15.47 21.16
CA SER A 153 2.38 16.12 21.68
C SER A 153 2.58 17.62 21.84
N PHE A 154 1.52 18.38 21.56
CA PHE A 154 1.54 19.83 21.62
C PHE A 154 0.15 20.35 21.97
N ILE A 155 0.06 21.26 22.94
CA ILE A 155 -1.18 21.96 23.29
C ILE A 155 -0.90 23.46 23.15
N SER A 156 -1.80 24.15 22.46
CA SER A 156 -1.83 25.61 22.35
C SER A 156 -3.24 26.12 22.69
N GLU A 157 -3.42 27.44 22.72
CA GLU A 157 -4.75 28.04 22.96
C GLU A 157 -5.80 27.58 21.93
N ASN A 158 -5.39 27.27 20.70
CA ASN A 158 -6.29 27.00 19.57
C ASN A 158 -6.27 25.54 19.10
N SER A 159 -5.39 24.69 19.61
CA SER A 159 -5.22 23.32 19.10
C SER A 159 -4.65 22.39 20.16
N ASP A 160 -5.22 21.18 20.22
CA ASP A 160 -4.81 20.09 21.11
C ASP A 160 -4.35 18.90 20.26
N TYR A 161 -3.04 18.71 20.21
CA TYR A 161 -2.36 17.58 19.56
C TYR A 161 -1.78 16.63 20.60
N THR A 162 -2.45 16.44 21.74
CA THR A 162 -2.09 15.40 22.71
C THR A 162 -2.09 14.03 22.04
N HIS A 163 -3.05 13.80 21.15
CA HIS A 163 -3.08 12.65 20.26
C HIS A 163 -2.52 13.04 18.88
N GLY A 164 -1.76 12.14 18.29
CA GLY A 164 -1.12 12.30 16.99
C GLY A 164 -0.79 10.94 16.40
N TYR A 165 -0.43 10.94 15.11
CA TYR A 165 0.04 9.75 14.41
C TYR A 165 1.29 10.08 13.60
N ILE A 166 2.47 9.88 14.20
CA ILE A 166 3.73 10.15 13.54
C ILE A 166 3.94 9.07 12.47
N GLY A 167 3.81 9.48 11.20
CA GLY A 167 3.73 8.57 10.06
C GLY A 167 5.07 8.34 9.37
N ASP A 168 5.55 9.33 8.63
CA ASP A 168 6.84 9.34 7.94
C ASP A 168 7.74 10.46 8.50
N LEU A 169 9.05 10.32 8.35
CA LEU A 169 10.01 11.32 8.83
C LEU A 169 11.27 11.40 7.97
N LYS A 170 11.96 12.56 8.05
CA LYS A 170 13.29 12.79 7.48
C LYS A 170 14.16 13.55 8.47
N LEU A 171 15.45 13.25 8.46
CA LEU A 171 16.45 13.89 9.30
C LEU A 171 17.27 14.86 8.46
N SER A 172 17.61 16.03 9.02
CA SER A 172 18.53 16.96 8.39
C SER A 172 19.93 16.35 8.23
N LYS A 173 20.70 16.80 7.25
CA LYS A 173 22.06 16.30 6.97
C LYS A 173 23.00 16.43 8.16
N ASP A 174 22.83 17.47 8.97
CA ASP A 174 23.61 17.69 10.20
C ASP A 174 23.12 16.85 11.39
N GLY A 175 22.00 16.13 11.24
CA GLY A 175 21.43 15.27 12.26
C GLY A 175 20.70 15.99 13.39
N LYS A 176 20.52 17.32 13.32
CA LYS A 176 19.98 18.12 14.43
C LYS A 176 18.47 18.27 14.41
N THR A 177 17.84 18.15 13.24
CA THR A 177 16.39 18.37 13.09
C THR A 177 15.72 17.19 12.40
N ILE A 178 14.66 16.67 13.03
CA ILE A 178 13.73 15.73 12.39
C ILE A 178 12.50 16.50 11.91
N TYR A 179 12.14 16.27 10.66
CA TYR A 179 10.87 16.68 10.07
C TYR A 179 9.99 15.44 10.01
N ALA A 180 8.80 15.49 10.60
CA ALA A 180 7.88 14.36 10.60
C ALA A 180 6.46 14.80 10.26
N VAL A 181 5.68 13.90 9.65
CA VAL A 181 4.26 14.14 9.39
C VAL A 181 3.41 13.50 10.48
N ASP A 182 2.46 14.27 10.99
CA ASP A 182 1.42 13.82 11.89
C ASP A 182 0.13 13.65 11.07
N GLN A 183 -0.20 12.40 10.75
CA GLN A 183 -1.30 12.07 9.83
C GLN A 183 -2.66 12.57 10.32
N ILE A 184 -2.86 12.64 11.64
CA ILE A 184 -4.17 12.96 12.23
C ILE A 184 -4.20 14.41 12.68
N GLY A 185 -3.05 14.97 13.05
CA GLY A 185 -2.92 16.38 13.32
C GLY A 185 -2.95 17.28 12.07
N PHE A 186 -2.93 16.70 10.87
CA PHE A 186 -2.84 17.41 9.59
C PHE A 186 -1.73 18.47 9.60
N ARG A 187 -0.55 18.06 10.07
CA ARG A 187 0.61 18.94 10.26
C ARG A 187 1.92 18.24 9.96
N MET A 188 2.92 19.05 9.65
CA MET A 188 4.33 18.70 9.74
C MET A 188 4.87 19.21 11.08
N VAL A 189 5.67 18.42 11.77
CA VAL A 189 6.39 18.83 12.99
C VAL A 189 7.89 18.88 12.75
N MET A 190 8.55 19.84 13.40
CA MET A 190 10.01 19.94 13.45
C MET A 190 10.48 19.68 14.87
N VAL A 191 11.40 18.74 15.03
CA VAL A 191 11.88 18.24 16.32
C VAL A 191 13.40 18.38 16.38
N ASP A 192 13.92 18.94 17.47
CA ASP A 192 15.35 18.94 17.73
C ASP A 192 15.81 17.61 18.34
N THR A 193 16.87 17.02 17.80
CA THR A 193 17.36 15.71 18.22
C THR A 193 18.22 15.73 19.48
N GLU A 194 18.84 16.86 19.80
CA GLU A 194 19.72 17.06 20.95
C GLU A 194 18.91 17.38 22.20
N THR A 195 18.06 18.41 22.13
CA THR A 195 17.16 18.82 23.22
C THR A 195 15.94 17.92 23.33
N LYS A 196 15.63 17.12 22.29
CA LYS A 196 14.48 16.21 22.24
C LYS A 196 13.15 16.94 22.43
N THR A 197 13.01 18.09 21.76
CA THR A 197 11.84 18.96 21.87
C THR A 197 11.24 19.27 20.51
N LEU A 198 9.91 19.27 20.44
CA LEU A 198 9.17 19.85 19.33
C LEU A 198 9.42 21.37 19.27
N ARG A 199 9.89 21.86 18.12
CA ARG A 199 10.18 23.28 17.85
C ARG A 199 9.05 23.97 17.12
N HIS A 200 8.55 23.35 16.05
CA HIS A 200 7.53 23.94 15.18
C HIS A 200 6.48 22.91 14.78
N SER A 201 5.28 23.43 14.51
CA SER A 201 4.12 22.70 14.02
C SER A 201 3.53 23.50 12.87
N VAL A 202 3.56 22.96 11.66
CA VAL A 202 3.12 23.63 10.43
C VAL A 202 1.90 22.89 9.88
N PRO A 203 0.71 23.51 9.83
CA PRO A 203 -0.47 22.89 9.22
C PRO A 203 -0.23 22.56 7.75
N VAL A 204 -0.68 21.38 7.33
CA VAL A 204 -0.61 20.89 5.94
C VAL A 204 -1.97 20.37 5.48
N GLY A 205 -2.03 19.60 4.39
CA GLY A 205 -3.26 19.01 3.90
C GLY A 205 -3.71 17.79 4.71
N ARG A 206 -4.75 17.13 4.21
CA ARG A 206 -5.43 16.01 4.90
C ARG A 206 -4.60 14.74 4.84
N TYR A 207 -4.44 14.09 5.98
CA TYR A 207 -3.68 12.84 6.14
C TYR A 207 -2.29 12.89 5.48
N PRO A 208 -1.38 13.75 5.96
CA PRO A 208 -0.03 13.85 5.40
C PRO A 208 0.71 12.52 5.57
N PHE A 209 1.12 11.90 4.47
CA PHE A 209 1.56 10.52 4.42
C PHE A 209 3.05 10.37 4.14
N GLY A 210 3.60 11.14 3.20
CA GLY A 210 5.02 11.12 2.84
C GLY A 210 5.67 12.50 2.94
N ILE A 211 6.97 12.50 3.20
CA ILE A 211 7.76 13.73 3.38
C ILE A 211 9.15 13.61 2.74
N CYS A 212 9.62 14.67 2.10
CA CYS A 212 10.99 14.76 1.59
C CYS A 212 11.56 16.17 1.72
N LEU A 213 12.90 16.27 1.80
CA LEU A 213 13.64 17.53 1.80
C LEU A 213 14.19 17.80 0.39
N SER A 214 14.28 19.07 0.01
CA SER A 214 15.13 19.47 -1.13
C SER A 214 16.60 19.16 -0.81
N PRO A 215 17.46 18.90 -1.82
CA PRO A 215 18.87 18.59 -1.57
C PRO A 215 19.64 19.68 -0.80
N ASP A 216 19.23 20.95 -0.90
CA ASP A 216 19.81 22.07 -0.16
C ASP A 216 19.19 22.31 1.23
N GLU A 217 18.20 21.49 1.62
CA GLU A 217 17.43 21.58 2.87
C GLU A 217 16.72 22.92 3.11
N LYS A 218 16.52 23.72 2.05
CA LYS A 218 15.76 24.97 2.10
C LYS A 218 14.25 24.78 1.96
N ARG A 219 13.80 23.59 1.57
CA ARG A 219 12.38 23.25 1.44
C ARG A 219 12.07 21.85 1.94
N VAL A 220 10.87 21.68 2.48
CA VAL A 220 10.23 20.38 2.75
C VAL A 220 9.00 20.25 1.88
N TYR A 221 8.75 19.05 1.37
CA TYR A 221 7.54 18.71 0.65
C TYR A 221 6.77 17.66 1.43
N VAL A 222 5.45 17.85 1.57
CA VAL A 222 4.55 16.92 2.28
C VAL A 222 3.42 16.49 1.35
N ALA A 223 3.28 15.18 1.15
CA ALA A 223 2.21 14.59 0.35
C ALA A 223 1.00 14.27 1.24
N ASN A 224 -0.16 14.76 0.85
CA ASN A 224 -1.42 14.66 1.58
C ASN A 224 -2.33 13.67 0.85
N VAL A 225 -2.57 12.50 1.45
CA VAL A 225 -3.28 11.39 0.81
C VAL A 225 -4.79 11.44 1.05
N GLY A 226 -5.25 12.30 1.95
CA GLY A 226 -6.64 12.41 2.36
C GLY A 226 -7.55 12.95 1.27
N MET A 227 -8.75 12.37 1.12
CA MET A 227 -9.83 12.98 0.35
C MET A 227 -10.67 13.93 1.22
N PHE A 228 -11.15 13.40 2.34
CA PHE A 228 -12.11 14.05 3.22
C PHE A 228 -11.55 14.19 4.62
N GLU A 229 -12.10 15.13 5.36
CA GLU A 229 -11.92 15.27 6.79
C GLU A 229 -13.23 14.85 7.44
N TYR A 230 -13.17 13.83 8.29
CA TYR A 230 -14.36 13.28 8.93
C TYR A 230 -14.58 13.96 10.27
N SER A 231 -15.83 14.33 10.53
CA SER A 231 -16.25 14.96 11.78
C SER A 231 -17.44 14.24 12.39
N LEU A 232 -17.64 14.45 13.69
CA LEU A 232 -18.75 13.85 14.43
C LEU A 232 -20.08 14.49 14.04
N ILE A 233 -21.11 13.65 13.91
CA ILE A 233 -22.50 14.08 13.69
C ILE A 233 -23.10 14.52 15.02
N LYS A 234 -23.87 15.59 14.99
CA LYS A 234 -24.49 16.24 16.16
C LYS A 234 -26.02 16.20 16.10
N ASP A 235 -26.70 16.21 17.24
CA ASP A 235 -28.18 16.20 17.35
C ASP A 235 -28.88 17.55 17.10
N GLY A 236 -28.14 18.52 16.55
CA GLY A 236 -28.62 19.86 16.20
C GLY A 236 -27.43 20.82 16.04
N PRO A 237 -27.68 22.10 15.73
CA PRO A 237 -26.62 23.11 15.62
C PRO A 237 -26.08 23.56 16.99
N GLY A 238 -24.83 24.04 17.02
CA GLY A 238 -24.20 24.70 18.18
C GLY A 238 -23.16 23.86 18.95
N ASP A 239 -22.41 24.52 19.84
CA ASP A 239 -21.28 23.92 20.56
C ASP A 239 -21.67 22.96 21.69
N GLY A 240 -22.95 22.97 22.12
CA GLY A 240 -23.48 22.10 23.17
C GLY A 240 -24.27 20.88 22.69
N SER A 241 -24.41 20.69 21.37
CA SER A 241 -25.11 19.55 20.77
C SER A 241 -24.40 18.23 21.07
N LYS A 242 -25.16 17.17 21.34
CA LYS A 242 -24.60 15.84 21.62
C LYS A 242 -24.26 15.11 20.32
N ILE A 243 -23.26 14.23 20.40
CA ILE A 243 -22.94 13.31 19.31
C ILE A 243 -24.16 12.42 19.04
N LYS A 244 -24.54 12.26 17.77
CA LYS A 244 -25.68 11.46 17.33
C LYS A 244 -25.28 10.49 16.22
N PRO A 245 -25.29 9.16 16.48
CA PRO A 245 -25.10 8.18 15.41
C PRO A 245 -26.31 8.12 14.48
N ILE A 246 -26.07 7.74 13.23
CA ILE A 246 -27.11 7.44 12.23
C ILE A 246 -26.90 6.02 11.68
N ASP A 247 -27.99 5.36 11.30
CA ASP A 247 -28.02 3.99 10.76
C ASP A 247 -28.31 3.96 9.24
N TYR A 248 -28.30 5.12 8.59
CA TYR A 248 -28.47 5.30 7.15
C TYR A 248 -27.33 6.15 6.57
N PRO A 249 -27.04 6.05 5.26
CA PRO A 249 -26.09 6.94 4.60
C PRO A 249 -26.51 8.40 4.71
N ALA A 250 -25.64 9.26 5.24
CA ALA A 250 -25.94 10.68 5.42
C ALA A 250 -26.24 11.43 4.10
N PHE A 251 -25.48 11.11 3.05
CA PHE A 251 -25.56 11.77 1.75
C PHE A 251 -25.09 10.82 0.64
N ALA A 252 -25.49 11.12 -0.60
CA ALA A 252 -24.96 10.46 -1.78
C ALA A 252 -23.57 11.01 -2.15
N TYR A 253 -22.69 10.16 -2.66
CA TYR A 253 -21.36 10.58 -3.11
C TYR A 253 -21.47 11.62 -4.24
N GLY A 254 -20.75 12.74 -4.11
CA GLY A 254 -20.75 13.85 -5.07
C GLY A 254 -21.96 14.79 -4.97
N SER A 255 -22.85 14.61 -3.98
CA SER A 255 -24.00 15.49 -3.80
C SER A 255 -23.61 16.84 -3.17
N LYS A 256 -24.49 17.84 -3.26
CA LYS A 256 -24.27 19.15 -2.62
C LYS A 256 -24.23 19.04 -1.10
N GLU A 257 -25.02 18.12 -0.54
CA GLU A 257 -25.10 17.81 0.88
C GLU A 257 -23.82 17.11 1.37
N MET A 258 -23.18 16.27 0.56
CA MET A 258 -21.86 15.73 0.90
C MET A 258 -20.83 16.86 1.05
N ILE A 259 -20.86 17.85 0.16
CA ILE A 259 -19.90 18.97 0.17
C ILE A 259 -20.21 19.95 1.30
N GLY A 260 -21.46 20.40 1.41
CA GLY A 260 -21.89 21.47 2.31
C GLY A 260 -22.44 21.03 3.67
N GLY A 261 -22.69 19.74 3.86
CA GLY A 261 -23.34 19.20 5.05
C GLY A 261 -24.86 19.30 5.02
N ILE A 262 -25.48 18.83 6.10
CA ILE A 262 -26.93 18.91 6.35
C ILE A 262 -27.11 19.52 7.74
N GLU A 263 -27.81 20.63 7.82
CA GLU A 263 -28.14 21.26 9.10
C GLU A 263 -29.65 21.50 9.21
N ASN A 264 -30.25 21.02 10.31
CA ASN A 264 -31.61 21.32 10.72
C ASN A 264 -31.76 21.21 12.24
N ASP A 265 -32.97 21.48 12.73
CA ASP A 265 -33.28 21.52 14.17
C ASP A 265 -33.03 20.21 14.93
N THR A 266 -32.84 19.08 14.25
CA THR A 266 -32.74 17.74 14.86
C THR A 266 -31.44 17.00 14.55
N ILE A 267 -30.64 17.52 13.62
CA ILE A 267 -29.36 16.95 13.23
C ILE A 267 -28.48 18.00 12.54
N SER A 268 -27.20 17.99 12.88
CA SER A 268 -26.16 18.69 12.14
C SER A 268 -25.12 17.64 11.70
N ILE A 269 -25.06 17.41 10.39
CA ILE A 269 -24.10 16.54 9.73
C ILE A 269 -23.10 17.45 9.01
N PRO A 270 -21.86 17.57 9.51
CA PRO A 270 -20.82 18.30 8.80
C PRO A 270 -20.61 17.75 7.39
N GLY A 271 -20.41 18.63 6.42
CA GLY A 271 -20.00 18.22 5.07
C GLY A 271 -18.60 17.61 5.08
N LEU A 272 -18.35 16.68 4.17
CA LEU A 272 -17.01 16.14 3.92
C LEU A 272 -16.12 17.12 3.12
N GLY A 273 -16.73 18.13 2.51
CA GLY A 273 -16.09 19.11 1.64
C GLY A 273 -15.91 18.63 0.19
N ASP A 274 -15.36 19.51 -0.64
CA ASP A 274 -15.04 19.19 -2.04
C ASP A 274 -13.93 18.13 -2.09
N PRO A 275 -14.10 16.99 -2.80
CA PRO A 275 -13.06 15.98 -2.97
C PRO A 275 -11.81 16.51 -3.70
N ASN A 276 -11.93 17.64 -4.40
CA ASN A 276 -10.84 18.37 -5.07
C ASN A 276 -10.37 19.61 -4.31
N ALA A 277 -10.76 19.77 -3.04
CA ALA A 277 -10.17 20.78 -2.15
C ALA A 277 -8.63 20.73 -2.19
N ILE A 278 -7.99 21.88 -1.96
CA ILE A 278 -6.54 21.98 -2.11
C ILE A 278 -5.78 21.13 -1.08
N GLU A 279 -6.37 20.91 0.08
CA GLU A 279 -5.87 20.06 1.17
C GLU A 279 -5.99 18.57 0.84
N ALA A 280 -6.85 18.20 -0.11
CA ALA A 280 -7.07 16.82 -0.51
C ALA A 280 -6.12 16.44 -1.64
N PHE A 281 -5.58 15.21 -1.64
CA PHE A 281 -4.73 14.66 -2.72
C PHE A 281 -3.79 15.71 -3.34
N SER A 282 -2.84 16.19 -2.53
CA SER A 282 -1.97 17.31 -2.88
C SER A 282 -0.57 17.17 -2.30
N VAL A 283 0.34 18.02 -2.74
CA VAL A 283 1.65 18.21 -2.15
C VAL A 283 1.76 19.65 -1.67
N PHE A 284 2.15 19.85 -0.43
CA PHE A 284 2.45 21.17 0.13
C PHE A 284 3.96 21.35 0.20
N ALA A 285 4.46 22.51 -0.24
CA ALA A 285 5.85 22.90 -0.10
C ALA A 285 5.99 23.89 1.05
N ILE A 286 6.94 23.63 1.95
CA ILE A 286 7.23 24.43 3.13
C ILE A 286 8.64 25.01 2.96
N SER A 287 8.77 26.33 3.11
CA SER A 287 10.06 27.02 3.12
C SER A 287 10.75 26.85 4.46
N LEU A 288 12.07 26.60 4.41
CA LEU A 288 12.99 26.56 5.54
C LEU A 288 14.10 27.63 5.41
N GLU A 289 13.91 28.63 4.54
CA GLU A 289 14.86 29.75 4.42
C GLU A 289 15.04 30.50 5.75
N ASP A 290 13.98 30.59 6.56
CA ASP A 290 14.04 30.91 7.98
C ASP A 290 13.55 29.71 8.81
N PRO A 291 14.45 28.86 9.33
CA PRO A 291 14.08 27.69 10.11
C PRO A 291 13.31 27.99 11.40
N ALA A 292 13.36 29.23 11.91
CA ALA A 292 12.58 29.64 13.07
C ALA A 292 11.12 29.99 12.71
N ASN A 293 10.83 30.22 11.43
CA ASN A 293 9.50 30.58 10.93
C ASN A 293 9.17 29.79 9.65
N PRO A 294 9.04 28.46 9.72
CA PRO A 294 8.69 27.65 8.56
C PRO A 294 7.28 27.95 8.06
N GLU A 295 7.10 28.13 6.75
CA GLU A 295 5.83 28.53 6.15
C GLU A 295 5.48 27.74 4.90
N VAL A 296 4.18 27.46 4.68
CA VAL A 296 3.69 26.83 3.45
C VAL A 296 3.72 27.84 2.31
N VAL A 297 4.62 27.64 1.34
CA VAL A 297 4.82 28.52 0.19
C VAL A 297 4.09 28.06 -1.08
N ALA A 298 3.76 26.77 -1.18
CA ALA A 298 2.98 26.25 -2.32
C ALA A 298 2.07 25.09 -1.92
N ARG A 299 0.98 24.93 -2.69
CA ARG A 299 0.01 23.84 -2.57
C ARG A 299 -0.33 23.34 -3.96
N ILE A 300 -0.08 22.06 -4.23
CA ILE A 300 0.05 21.53 -5.59
C ILE A 300 -0.83 20.30 -5.72
N LYS A 301 -1.80 20.31 -6.65
CA LYS A 301 -2.58 19.11 -6.98
C LYS A 301 -1.74 18.17 -7.85
N THR A 302 -1.86 16.88 -7.58
CA THR A 302 -1.12 15.81 -8.27
C THR A 302 -2.07 14.83 -8.94
N GLY A 303 -1.59 14.14 -9.96
CA GLY A 303 -2.36 13.12 -10.69
C GLY A 303 -3.68 13.64 -11.27
N HIS A 304 -4.68 12.76 -11.35
CA HIS A 304 -6.00 13.08 -11.85
C HIS A 304 -6.90 13.59 -10.72
N LEU A 305 -7.66 14.65 -11.03
CA LEU A 305 -8.71 15.15 -10.15
C LEU A 305 -9.88 14.17 -10.09
N VAL A 306 -10.58 14.16 -8.96
CA VAL A 306 -11.83 13.41 -8.82
C VAL A 306 -12.85 13.96 -9.81
N GLY A 307 -13.49 13.08 -10.57
CA GLY A 307 -14.43 13.40 -11.64
C GLY A 307 -13.79 13.65 -13.01
N ALA A 308 -12.46 13.76 -13.11
CA ALA A 308 -11.79 13.91 -14.40
C ALA A 308 -12.01 12.66 -15.27
N LEU A 309 -12.28 12.85 -16.56
CA LEU A 309 -12.42 11.73 -17.50
C LEU A 309 -11.04 11.13 -17.80
N VAL A 310 -10.85 9.89 -17.39
CA VAL A 310 -9.67 9.08 -17.70
C VAL A 310 -10.15 7.91 -18.53
N GLU A 311 -9.71 7.86 -19.80
CA GLU A 311 -10.11 6.80 -20.75
C GLU A 311 -11.64 6.68 -20.91
N GLY A 312 -12.35 7.83 -20.84
CA GLY A 312 -13.80 7.90 -21.00
C GLY A 312 -14.60 7.61 -19.74
N ILE A 313 -13.95 7.28 -18.61
CA ILE A 313 -14.60 7.01 -17.32
C ILE A 313 -14.22 8.11 -16.32
N PRO A 314 -15.17 8.70 -15.59
CA PRO A 314 -14.86 9.63 -14.51
C PRO A 314 -14.04 8.95 -13.41
N ALA A 315 -12.94 9.58 -12.99
CA ALA A 315 -12.17 9.14 -11.84
C ALA A 315 -13.02 9.26 -10.56
N VAL A 316 -13.36 8.12 -9.94
CA VAL A 316 -14.18 8.07 -8.72
C VAL A 316 -13.35 8.20 -7.43
N GLY A 317 -12.02 8.09 -7.53
CA GLY A 317 -11.06 8.33 -6.46
C GLY A 317 -10.02 9.36 -6.89
N GLY A 318 -9.31 9.95 -5.92
CA GLY A 318 -8.23 10.89 -6.21
C GLY A 318 -6.89 10.20 -6.45
N SER A 319 -5.82 10.98 -6.57
CA SER A 319 -4.53 10.48 -7.03
C SER A 319 -3.75 9.65 -6.01
N SER A 320 -4.02 9.83 -4.71
CA SER A 320 -3.26 9.23 -3.60
C SER A 320 -1.76 9.55 -3.68
N PRO A 321 -1.34 10.83 -3.57
CA PRO A 321 0.07 11.17 -3.55
C PRO A 321 0.69 10.63 -2.25
N ASN A 322 1.79 9.90 -2.39
CA ASN A 322 2.41 9.22 -1.26
C ASN A 322 3.91 9.54 -1.09
N SER A 323 4.82 8.72 -1.58
CA SER A 323 6.26 8.92 -1.40
C SER A 323 6.77 9.98 -2.36
N MET A 324 7.84 10.66 -1.95
CA MET A 324 8.47 11.72 -2.73
C MET A 324 9.98 11.67 -2.62
N VAL A 325 10.65 12.09 -3.69
CA VAL A 325 12.10 12.34 -3.74
C VAL A 325 12.38 13.62 -4.52
N ALA A 326 13.36 14.40 -4.07
CA ALA A 326 13.71 15.67 -4.68
C ALA A 326 15.12 15.61 -5.30
N THR A 327 15.20 16.10 -6.52
CA THR A 327 16.44 16.50 -7.20
C THR A 327 16.66 18.00 -6.99
N ASP A 328 17.71 18.57 -7.57
CA ASP A 328 17.94 20.01 -7.52
C ASP A 328 16.88 20.82 -8.30
N LYS A 329 16.12 20.16 -9.19
CA LYS A 329 15.16 20.82 -10.10
C LYS A 329 13.72 20.36 -9.93
N TYR A 330 13.52 19.12 -9.52
CA TYR A 330 12.23 18.45 -9.55
C TYR A 330 11.96 17.67 -8.26
N VAL A 331 10.71 17.65 -7.84
CA VAL A 331 10.16 16.69 -6.88
C VAL A 331 9.34 15.67 -7.65
N PHE A 332 9.64 14.38 -7.45
CA PHE A 332 8.87 13.28 -8.01
C PHE A 332 7.92 12.76 -6.95
N VAL A 333 6.65 12.54 -7.33
CA VAL A 333 5.57 12.14 -6.42
C VAL A 333 4.85 10.94 -7.00
N SER A 334 4.80 9.82 -6.27
CA SER A 334 4.02 8.65 -6.65
C SER A 334 2.54 8.87 -6.38
N ASN A 335 1.68 8.50 -7.34
CA ASN A 335 0.22 8.57 -7.23
C ASN A 335 -0.34 7.14 -7.26
N GLY A 336 -0.52 6.55 -6.08
CA GLY A 336 -0.81 5.13 -5.91
C GLY A 336 -2.10 4.63 -6.58
N THR A 337 -3.08 5.52 -6.77
CA THR A 337 -4.37 5.18 -7.40
C THR A 337 -4.40 5.49 -8.90
N ASN A 338 -3.42 6.21 -9.44
CA ASN A 338 -3.41 6.65 -10.85
C ASN A 338 -2.32 6.02 -11.71
N ASP A 339 -1.50 5.13 -11.14
CA ASP A 339 -0.39 4.45 -11.83
C ASP A 339 0.55 5.41 -12.58
N ASN A 340 0.88 6.54 -11.93
CA ASN A 340 1.76 7.54 -12.50
C ASN A 340 2.61 8.27 -11.46
N ILE A 341 3.65 8.95 -11.96
CA ILE A 341 4.49 9.88 -11.19
C ILE A 341 4.18 11.30 -11.65
N SER A 342 3.87 12.18 -10.69
CA SER A 342 3.84 13.63 -10.94
C SER A 342 5.25 14.20 -10.75
N VAL A 343 5.70 15.03 -11.70
CA VAL A 343 6.99 15.74 -11.65
C VAL A 343 6.70 17.21 -11.40
N ILE A 344 7.02 17.68 -10.21
CA ILE A 344 6.86 19.07 -9.77
C ILE A 344 8.17 19.80 -10.02
N SER A 345 8.14 20.96 -10.66
CA SER A 345 9.29 21.86 -10.73
C SER A 345 9.45 22.61 -9.41
N ILE A 346 10.66 22.59 -8.84
CA ILE A 346 10.97 23.34 -7.60
C ILE A 346 10.94 24.85 -7.85
N GLU A 347 11.35 25.30 -9.03
CA GLU A 347 11.35 26.73 -9.39
C GLU A 347 9.93 27.28 -9.56
N GLN A 348 9.04 26.49 -10.17
CA GLN A 348 7.70 26.93 -10.56
C GLN A 348 6.60 26.51 -9.57
N ASP A 349 6.92 25.62 -8.62
CA ASP A 349 5.99 25.04 -7.66
C ASP A 349 4.71 24.47 -8.32
N THR A 350 4.89 23.79 -9.45
CA THR A 350 3.78 23.19 -10.23
C THR A 350 4.19 21.90 -10.92
N VAL A 351 3.21 21.07 -11.27
CA VAL A 351 3.43 19.85 -12.05
C VAL A 351 3.76 20.22 -13.50
N VAL A 352 4.98 19.87 -13.93
CA VAL A 352 5.47 20.13 -15.29
C VAL A 352 5.46 18.88 -16.17
N ARG A 353 5.35 17.69 -15.58
CA ARG A 353 5.29 16.42 -16.30
C ARG A 353 4.53 15.36 -15.50
N THR A 354 3.88 14.45 -16.22
CA THR A 354 3.33 13.20 -15.69
C THR A 354 3.99 12.03 -16.41
N ILE A 355 4.49 11.05 -15.65
CA ILE A 355 5.10 9.82 -16.17
C ILE A 355 4.15 8.66 -15.88
N TYR A 356 3.58 8.07 -16.92
CA TYR A 356 2.66 6.94 -16.79
C TYR A 356 3.43 5.62 -16.63
N LEU A 357 3.03 4.81 -15.66
CA LEU A 357 3.62 3.52 -15.38
C LEU A 357 2.79 2.44 -16.05
N LYS A 358 3.09 2.19 -17.33
CA LYS A 358 2.39 1.18 -18.13
C LYS A 358 3.26 -0.06 -18.25
N PRO A 359 2.84 -1.23 -17.72
CA PRO A 359 3.63 -2.45 -17.78
C PRO A 359 3.78 -2.97 -19.22
N ASP A 360 2.68 -3.04 -19.96
CA ASP A 360 2.62 -3.58 -21.32
C ASP A 360 1.48 -2.90 -22.10
N ASP A 361 1.67 -2.71 -23.41
CA ASP A 361 0.68 -2.03 -24.26
C ASP A 361 -0.68 -2.73 -24.30
N ARG A 362 -0.72 -4.05 -24.15
CA ARG A 362 -1.95 -4.86 -24.16
C ARG A 362 -2.87 -4.57 -22.96
N ILE A 363 -2.32 -4.00 -21.89
CA ILE A 363 -3.01 -3.74 -20.62
C ILE A 363 -2.91 -2.28 -20.18
N ARG A 364 -2.51 -1.38 -21.08
CA ARG A 364 -2.29 0.04 -20.79
C ARG A 364 -3.52 0.77 -20.24
N GLN A 365 -4.72 0.23 -20.50
CA GLN A 365 -6.01 0.75 -20.03
C GLN A 365 -6.37 0.31 -18.61
N PHE A 366 -5.78 -0.78 -18.13
CA PHE A 366 -6.06 -1.27 -16.78
C PHE A 366 -5.24 -0.50 -15.75
N ARG A 367 -5.64 -0.64 -14.49
CA ARG A 367 -4.98 -0.05 -13.33
C ARG A 367 -4.59 -1.14 -12.33
N GLY A 368 -3.63 -0.84 -11.48
CA GLY A 368 -3.13 -1.77 -10.46
C GLY A 368 -1.60 -1.89 -10.43
N VAL A 369 -0.87 -0.85 -10.84
CA VAL A 369 0.60 -0.81 -10.68
C VAL A 369 0.99 -0.35 -9.29
N ILE A 370 0.23 0.59 -8.71
CA ILE A 370 0.33 1.04 -7.31
C ILE A 370 1.75 1.53 -6.98
N PRO A 371 2.19 2.65 -7.60
CA PRO A 371 3.47 3.24 -7.27
C PRO A 371 3.49 3.67 -5.81
N PHE A 372 4.51 3.21 -5.09
CA PHE A 372 4.67 3.46 -3.66
C PHE A 372 5.99 4.16 -3.38
N GLY A 373 7.01 3.45 -2.87
CA GLY A 373 8.34 4.02 -2.58
C GLY A 373 9.09 4.51 -3.82
N LEU A 374 9.89 5.58 -3.63
CA LEU A 374 10.74 6.19 -4.65
C LEU A 374 12.18 6.33 -4.16
N ALA A 375 13.15 6.19 -5.04
CA ALA A 375 14.56 6.51 -4.78
C ALA A 375 15.26 7.09 -6.00
N LEU A 376 16.26 7.93 -5.77
CA LEU A 376 17.09 8.53 -6.84
C LEU A 376 18.45 7.84 -6.89
N SER A 377 19.00 7.71 -8.09
CA SER A 377 20.45 7.45 -8.22
C SER A 377 21.24 8.64 -7.65
N PRO A 378 22.45 8.42 -7.08
CA PRO A 378 23.26 9.49 -6.51
C PRO A 378 23.58 10.63 -7.50
N ASP A 379 23.63 10.33 -8.80
CA ASP A 379 23.86 11.30 -9.87
C ASP A 379 22.58 12.03 -10.33
N GLN A 380 21.43 11.76 -9.70
CA GLN A 380 20.11 12.32 -10.03
C GLN A 380 19.65 12.08 -11.48
N LYS A 381 20.18 11.06 -12.17
CA LYS A 381 19.79 10.73 -13.55
C LYS A 381 18.76 9.62 -13.67
N ARG A 382 18.58 8.81 -12.64
CA ARG A 382 17.61 7.71 -12.61
C ARG A 382 16.71 7.83 -11.39
N LEU A 383 15.42 7.58 -11.61
CA LEU A 383 14.40 7.40 -10.58
C LEU A 383 14.00 5.93 -10.55
N TYR A 384 13.95 5.36 -9.35
CA TYR A 384 13.48 4.01 -9.09
C TYR A 384 12.13 4.08 -8.38
N VAL A 385 11.15 3.32 -8.87
CA VAL A 385 9.77 3.35 -8.37
C VAL A 385 9.35 1.94 -7.99
N ALA A 386 9.00 1.72 -6.72
CA ALA A 386 8.35 0.49 -6.30
C ALA A 386 6.93 0.43 -6.88
N GLU A 387 6.66 -0.58 -7.71
CA GLU A 387 5.38 -0.86 -8.35
C GLU A 387 4.70 -2.03 -7.60
N SER A 388 4.09 -1.71 -6.46
CA SER A 388 3.59 -2.67 -5.46
C SER A 388 2.63 -3.69 -6.06
N GLY A 389 1.77 -3.22 -6.96
CA GLY A 389 0.70 -4.00 -7.57
C GLY A 389 1.19 -4.99 -8.62
N ILE A 390 2.42 -4.87 -9.14
CA ILE A 390 3.00 -5.80 -10.13
C ILE A 390 4.37 -6.37 -9.72
N ASN A 391 4.72 -6.29 -8.43
CA ASN A 391 5.92 -6.91 -7.86
C ASN A 391 7.21 -6.55 -8.60
N ALA A 392 7.40 -5.25 -8.84
CA ALA A 392 8.52 -4.74 -9.61
C ALA A 392 9.07 -3.42 -9.06
N VAL A 393 10.28 -3.08 -9.49
CA VAL A 393 10.80 -1.71 -9.45
C VAL A 393 10.99 -1.19 -10.87
N ALA A 394 10.27 -0.13 -11.24
CA ALA A 394 10.50 0.57 -12.50
C ALA A 394 11.76 1.43 -12.42
N VAL A 395 12.54 1.44 -13.51
CA VAL A 395 13.70 2.31 -13.71
C VAL A 395 13.31 3.40 -14.70
N ILE A 396 13.41 4.66 -14.30
CA ILE A 396 13.01 5.82 -15.09
C ILE A 396 14.22 6.71 -15.32
N SER A 397 14.47 7.07 -16.57
CA SER A 397 15.44 8.09 -16.93
C SER A 397 14.86 9.48 -16.65
N ILE A 398 15.57 10.28 -15.85
CA ILE A 398 15.17 11.65 -15.50
C ILE A 398 15.38 12.64 -16.66
N PRO A 399 16.50 12.60 -17.42
CA PRO A 399 16.74 13.57 -18.50
C PRO A 399 15.63 13.64 -19.57
N ASP A 400 14.98 12.51 -19.88
CA ASP A 400 13.92 12.40 -20.89
C ASP A 400 12.57 11.92 -20.32
N PHE A 401 12.47 11.75 -18.99
CA PHE A 401 11.28 11.28 -18.26
C PHE A 401 10.68 9.97 -18.79
N ARG A 402 11.54 9.04 -19.21
CA ARG A 402 11.14 7.78 -19.86
C ARG A 402 11.30 6.58 -18.94
N VAL A 403 10.27 5.74 -18.85
CA VAL A 403 10.36 4.41 -18.22
C VAL A 403 11.26 3.53 -19.09
N MET A 404 12.38 3.08 -18.54
CA MET A 404 13.39 2.29 -19.24
C MET A 404 13.11 0.79 -19.17
N GLY A 405 12.53 0.31 -18.07
CA GLY A 405 12.23 -1.09 -17.82
C GLY A 405 11.97 -1.36 -16.34
N ARG A 406 11.92 -2.64 -15.96
CA ARG A 406 11.49 -3.11 -14.63
C ARG A 406 12.39 -4.22 -14.09
N ILE A 407 12.56 -4.24 -12.78
CA ILE A 407 13.33 -5.24 -12.03
C ILE A 407 12.35 -6.05 -11.18
N PRO A 408 12.35 -7.40 -11.23
CA PRO A 408 11.44 -8.23 -10.44
C PRO A 408 11.78 -8.23 -8.95
N THR A 409 10.75 -8.20 -8.11
CA THR A 409 10.88 -8.15 -6.65
C THR A 409 10.11 -9.26 -5.94
N GLY A 410 10.23 -9.28 -4.61
CA GLY A 410 9.25 -9.96 -3.76
C GLY A 410 7.86 -9.33 -3.88
N TRP A 411 6.87 -9.96 -3.25
CA TRP A 411 5.50 -9.49 -3.25
C TRP A 411 5.35 -8.16 -2.50
N PHE A 412 4.73 -7.20 -3.18
CA PHE A 412 4.39 -5.87 -2.65
C PHE A 412 5.63 -5.05 -2.24
N PRO A 413 6.49 -4.64 -3.19
CA PRO A 413 7.60 -3.73 -2.89
C PRO A 413 7.06 -2.41 -2.33
N SER A 414 7.48 -2.03 -1.12
CA SER A 414 6.97 -0.88 -0.38
C SER A 414 7.90 0.33 -0.45
N LYS A 415 9.21 0.09 -0.28
CA LYS A 415 10.26 1.11 -0.28
C LYS A 415 11.48 0.63 -1.03
N VAL A 416 12.20 1.57 -1.62
CA VAL A 416 13.44 1.35 -2.35
C VAL A 416 14.45 2.39 -1.89
N GLU A 417 15.72 2.00 -1.80
CA GLU A 417 16.87 2.85 -1.54
C GLU A 417 18.00 2.49 -2.51
N VAL A 418 18.87 3.44 -2.82
CA VAL A 418 20.03 3.23 -3.71
C VAL A 418 21.31 3.30 -2.89
N SER A 419 22.25 2.39 -3.14
CA SER A 419 23.58 2.46 -2.52
C SER A 419 24.31 3.74 -2.94
N GLN A 420 25.21 4.22 -2.07
CA GLN A 420 25.93 5.49 -2.31
C GLN A 420 26.79 5.50 -3.57
N ASP A 421 27.31 4.33 -3.96
CA ASP A 421 28.07 4.17 -5.19
C ASP A 421 27.19 4.05 -6.45
N GLY A 422 25.86 4.05 -6.29
CA GLY A 422 24.90 3.97 -7.37
C GLY A 422 24.84 2.61 -8.06
N LYS A 423 25.35 1.54 -7.42
CA LYS A 423 25.44 0.20 -8.03
C LYS A 423 24.39 -0.79 -7.57
N LYS A 424 23.79 -0.60 -6.38
CA LYS A 424 22.84 -1.54 -5.81
C LYS A 424 21.53 -0.87 -5.41
N LEU A 425 20.44 -1.61 -5.54
CA LEU A 425 19.14 -1.30 -4.94
C LEU A 425 18.94 -2.13 -3.68
N ILE A 426 18.35 -1.50 -2.67
CA ILE A 426 17.85 -2.14 -1.45
C ILE A 426 16.34 -1.94 -1.45
N ILE A 427 15.57 -3.02 -1.45
CA ILE A 427 14.12 -2.99 -1.67
C ILE A 427 13.44 -3.71 -0.51
N ALA A 428 12.53 -3.03 0.18
CA ALA A 428 11.65 -3.67 1.16
C ALA A 428 10.40 -4.21 0.44
N ASN A 429 10.09 -5.49 0.62
CA ASN A 429 8.87 -6.11 0.13
C ASN A 429 7.99 -6.46 1.33
N ALA A 430 6.81 -5.84 1.40
CA ALA A 430 5.91 -5.93 2.55
C ALA A 430 5.37 -7.35 2.77
N LYS A 431 5.10 -8.06 1.67
CA LYS A 431 4.50 -9.41 1.68
C LYS A 431 5.51 -10.52 1.34
N GLY A 432 6.71 -10.16 0.87
CA GLY A 432 7.83 -11.09 0.68
C GLY A 432 7.50 -12.25 -0.27
N TYR A 433 7.45 -13.47 0.24
CA TYR A 433 7.05 -14.67 -0.53
C TYR A 433 5.60 -15.10 -0.25
N GLY A 434 4.83 -14.30 0.49
CA GLY A 434 3.49 -14.64 0.98
C GLY A 434 3.52 -15.52 2.23
N SER A 435 2.33 -15.86 2.73
CA SER A 435 2.17 -16.77 3.88
C SER A 435 2.24 -18.25 3.49
N GLY A 436 1.95 -18.57 2.22
CA GLY A 436 1.67 -19.94 1.81
C GLY A 436 0.38 -20.49 2.46
N PRO A 437 0.08 -21.79 2.29
CA PRO A 437 -0.99 -22.45 3.01
C PRO A 437 -0.80 -22.35 4.53
N ASN A 438 -1.85 -21.98 5.27
CA ASN A 438 -1.82 -21.80 6.72
C ASN A 438 -2.58 -22.89 7.50
N GLY A 439 -2.67 -24.08 6.90
CA GLY A 439 -3.34 -25.26 7.45
C GLY A 439 -3.07 -26.49 6.58
N GLY A 440 -3.78 -27.58 6.85
CA GLY A 440 -3.62 -28.83 6.09
C GLY A 440 -2.54 -29.73 6.67
N GLU A 441 -2.35 -30.91 6.07
CA GLU A 441 -1.46 -31.95 6.61
C GLU A 441 0.01 -31.53 6.61
N ALA A 442 0.43 -30.72 5.63
CA ALA A 442 1.79 -30.23 5.49
C ALA A 442 2.10 -28.96 6.31
N PHE A 443 1.10 -28.36 6.98
CA PHE A 443 1.32 -27.13 7.75
C PHE A 443 1.74 -27.45 9.19
N GLU A 444 2.98 -27.08 9.51
CA GLU A 444 3.49 -27.14 10.88
C GLU A 444 3.28 -25.80 11.58
N MET A 445 2.44 -25.80 12.63
CA MET A 445 2.15 -24.59 13.37
C MET A 445 3.35 -24.14 14.22
N GLY A 446 3.97 -23.04 13.80
CA GLY A 446 5.02 -22.36 14.53
C GLY A 446 4.51 -21.45 15.66
N PRO A 447 5.40 -20.75 16.38
CA PRO A 447 5.03 -19.84 17.46
C PRO A 447 4.22 -18.63 16.98
N GLU A 448 4.27 -18.28 15.68
CA GLU A 448 3.42 -17.27 15.05
C GLU A 448 1.92 -17.66 15.00
N GLY A 449 1.61 -18.96 15.17
CA GLY A 449 0.27 -19.49 14.95
C GLY A 449 -0.04 -19.66 13.45
N SER A 450 -1.33 -19.57 13.08
CA SER A 450 -1.80 -19.76 11.69
C SER A 450 -2.44 -18.51 11.06
N TYR A 451 -2.38 -17.37 11.74
CA TYR A 451 -2.92 -16.13 11.20
C TYR A 451 -2.01 -15.61 10.08
N ILE A 452 -2.57 -15.43 8.88
CA ILE A 452 -1.79 -15.12 7.67
C ILE A 452 -0.96 -13.85 7.80
N GLY A 453 -1.45 -12.82 8.51
CA GLY A 453 -0.72 -11.56 8.70
C GLY A 453 0.56 -11.72 9.53
N SER A 454 0.61 -12.74 10.40
CA SER A 454 1.81 -13.10 11.17
C SER A 454 2.77 -14.00 10.38
N LEU A 455 2.22 -14.81 9.47
CA LEU A 455 2.97 -15.76 8.64
C LEU A 455 3.62 -15.12 7.42
N MET A 456 3.01 -14.05 6.88
CA MET A 456 3.45 -13.34 5.69
C MET A 456 4.68 -12.45 6.00
N LYS A 457 5.84 -13.10 6.06
CA LYS A 457 7.11 -12.40 6.35
C LYS A 457 7.47 -11.46 5.19
N GLY A 458 7.95 -10.27 5.55
CA GLY A 458 8.55 -9.35 4.60
C GLY A 458 9.95 -9.78 4.17
N THR A 459 10.52 -9.05 3.21
CA THR A 459 11.93 -9.18 2.86
C THR A 459 12.61 -7.84 2.64
N VAL A 460 13.92 -7.80 2.85
CA VAL A 460 14.83 -6.79 2.28
C VAL A 460 15.64 -7.45 1.19
N GLN A 461 15.45 -7.00 -0.05
CA GLN A 461 16.10 -7.51 -1.24
C GLN A 461 17.26 -6.59 -1.64
N VAL A 462 18.42 -7.16 -1.95
CA VAL A 462 19.61 -6.44 -2.45
C VAL A 462 19.88 -6.88 -3.89
N VAL A 463 19.87 -5.92 -4.81
CA VAL A 463 19.97 -6.17 -6.27
C VAL A 463 21.07 -5.31 -6.88
N GLU A 464 21.87 -5.86 -7.77
CA GLU A 464 22.74 -5.05 -8.64
C GLU A 464 21.88 -4.27 -9.63
N ILE A 465 22.15 -2.97 -9.80
CA ILE A 465 21.46 -2.15 -10.79
C ILE A 465 21.85 -2.67 -12.19
N PRO A 466 20.88 -3.15 -12.98
CA PRO A 466 21.18 -3.79 -14.26
C PRO A 466 21.61 -2.77 -15.32
N GLY A 467 22.42 -3.25 -16.27
CA GLY A 467 22.61 -2.57 -17.55
C GLY A 467 21.38 -2.72 -18.46
N ASP A 468 21.31 -1.93 -19.53
CA ASP A 468 20.09 -1.80 -20.37
C ASP A 468 19.60 -3.13 -20.96
N LYS A 469 20.52 -4.01 -21.40
CA LYS A 469 20.14 -5.34 -21.91
C LYS A 469 19.50 -6.21 -20.83
N GLN A 470 20.13 -6.31 -19.66
CA GLN A 470 19.61 -7.10 -18.54
C GLN A 470 18.29 -6.52 -18.01
N LEU A 471 18.14 -5.19 -18.03
CA LEU A 471 16.89 -4.54 -17.66
C LEU A 471 15.74 -4.91 -18.61
N THR A 472 16.03 -5.10 -19.90
CA THR A 472 15.04 -5.55 -20.88
C THR A 472 14.58 -6.98 -20.57
N GLU A 473 15.53 -7.89 -20.33
CA GLU A 473 15.25 -9.29 -19.95
C GLU A 473 14.45 -9.37 -18.63
N MET A 474 14.82 -8.57 -17.63
CA MET A 474 14.08 -8.46 -16.37
C MET A 474 12.67 -7.88 -16.55
N THR A 475 12.48 -6.98 -17.52
CA THR A 475 11.15 -6.43 -17.83
C THR A 475 10.24 -7.52 -18.38
N GLU A 476 10.73 -8.35 -19.30
CA GLU A 476 9.99 -9.49 -19.83
C GLU A 476 9.63 -10.49 -18.72
N GLN A 477 10.56 -10.74 -17.80
CA GLN A 477 10.32 -11.59 -16.62
C GLN A 477 9.20 -11.03 -15.74
N VAL A 478 9.21 -9.72 -15.43
CA VAL A 478 8.13 -9.06 -14.67
C VAL A 478 6.78 -9.23 -15.36
N ILE A 479 6.72 -9.08 -16.69
CA ILE A 479 5.48 -9.27 -17.44
C ILE A 479 5.01 -10.73 -17.34
N SER A 480 5.90 -11.71 -17.53
CA SER A 480 5.54 -13.14 -17.42
C SER A 480 5.15 -13.57 -16.00
N ASN A 481 5.70 -12.93 -14.97
CA ASN A 481 5.38 -13.19 -13.57
C ASN A 481 3.97 -12.73 -13.20
N ASN A 482 3.44 -11.71 -13.88
CA ASN A 482 2.16 -11.10 -13.55
C ASN A 482 1.04 -11.47 -14.53
N PHE A 483 1.36 -11.71 -15.80
CA PHE A 483 0.37 -11.83 -16.86
C PHE A 483 0.69 -12.99 -17.80
N LYS A 484 -0.31 -13.83 -18.07
CA LYS A 484 -0.33 -14.72 -19.22
C LYS A 484 -1.27 -14.15 -20.28
N PHE A 485 -0.71 -13.81 -21.43
CA PHE A 485 -1.47 -13.30 -22.57
C PHE A 485 -1.75 -14.42 -23.56
N THR A 486 -3.02 -14.58 -23.93
CA THR A 486 -3.48 -15.53 -24.94
C THR A 486 -4.35 -14.78 -25.94
N ALA A 487 -4.12 -14.94 -27.24
CA ALA A 487 -4.98 -14.31 -28.24
C ALA A 487 -6.42 -14.88 -28.12
N ALA A 488 -7.43 -14.04 -28.31
CA ALA A 488 -8.82 -14.44 -28.10
C ALA A 488 -9.30 -15.49 -29.13
N ASP A 489 -8.64 -15.58 -30.28
CA ASP A 489 -8.87 -16.58 -31.33
C ASP A 489 -7.99 -17.83 -31.19
N ASP A 490 -7.20 -17.94 -30.12
CA ASP A 490 -6.36 -19.10 -29.86
C ASP A 490 -7.20 -20.39 -29.73
N PRO A 491 -6.80 -21.51 -30.37
CA PRO A 491 -7.51 -22.78 -30.28
C PRO A 491 -7.75 -23.29 -28.86
N VAL A 492 -6.98 -22.83 -27.86
CA VAL A 492 -7.19 -23.16 -26.44
C VAL A 492 -8.57 -22.76 -25.94
N PHE A 493 -9.24 -21.77 -26.55
CA PHE A 493 -10.60 -21.36 -26.15
C PHE A 493 -11.73 -22.10 -26.86
N LYS A 494 -11.44 -23.05 -27.77
CA LYS A 494 -12.49 -23.81 -28.49
C LYS A 494 -13.45 -24.56 -27.58
N TYR A 495 -13.01 -25.01 -26.40
CA TYR A 495 -13.90 -25.66 -25.43
C TYR A 495 -15.02 -24.74 -24.91
N ARG A 496 -14.91 -23.42 -25.11
CA ARG A 496 -15.90 -22.41 -24.70
C ARG A 496 -16.92 -22.04 -25.77
N GLU A 497 -16.88 -22.65 -26.96
CA GLU A 497 -17.78 -22.32 -28.08
C GLU A 497 -19.25 -22.26 -27.63
N ASN A 498 -19.69 -23.26 -26.86
CA ASN A 498 -21.06 -23.38 -26.34
C ASN A 498 -21.23 -22.84 -24.90
N ASN A 499 -20.23 -22.14 -24.34
CA ASN A 499 -20.33 -21.58 -23.00
C ASN A 499 -21.34 -20.42 -22.98
N PRO A 500 -22.30 -20.37 -22.05
CA PRO A 500 -23.26 -19.27 -21.97
C PRO A 500 -22.61 -17.93 -21.61
N LEU A 501 -21.42 -17.93 -21.01
CA LEU A 501 -20.65 -16.73 -20.71
C LEU A 501 -19.71 -16.40 -21.87
N PRO A 502 -19.78 -15.19 -22.45
CA PRO A 502 -18.83 -14.76 -23.45
C PRO A 502 -17.41 -14.70 -22.86
N LEU A 503 -16.40 -14.93 -23.69
CA LEU A 503 -14.99 -14.85 -23.34
C LEU A 503 -14.57 -13.41 -23.02
N PHE A 504 -15.16 -12.44 -23.71
CA PHE A 504 -14.96 -11.00 -23.50
C PHE A 504 -16.25 -10.22 -23.79
N PRO A 505 -16.40 -8.99 -23.26
CA PRO A 505 -17.59 -8.19 -23.50
C PRO A 505 -17.85 -7.98 -25.01
N GLY A 506 -19.06 -8.34 -25.45
CA GLY A 506 -19.48 -8.16 -26.84
C GLY A 506 -19.20 -9.33 -27.79
N GLU A 507 -18.54 -10.41 -27.36
CA GLU A 507 -18.32 -11.61 -28.20
C GLU A 507 -19.65 -12.22 -28.69
N LYS A 508 -20.62 -12.41 -27.78
CA LYS A 508 -21.96 -12.92 -28.05
C LYS A 508 -22.96 -12.50 -26.98
N GLU A 509 -24.25 -12.58 -27.29
CA GLU A 509 -25.30 -12.35 -26.29
C GLU A 509 -25.37 -13.52 -25.30
N SER A 510 -25.25 -13.25 -24.01
CA SER A 510 -25.44 -14.28 -22.98
C SER A 510 -26.93 -14.57 -22.75
N PRO A 511 -27.33 -15.84 -22.61
CA PRO A 511 -28.66 -16.19 -22.15
C PRO A 511 -28.88 -15.85 -20.67
N ILE A 512 -27.81 -15.56 -19.90
CA ILE A 512 -27.90 -15.18 -18.49
C ILE A 512 -28.39 -13.72 -18.40
N LYS A 513 -29.56 -13.51 -17.78
CA LYS A 513 -30.18 -12.18 -17.63
C LYS A 513 -30.02 -11.59 -16.22
N HIS A 514 -29.79 -12.45 -15.23
CA HIS A 514 -29.66 -12.04 -13.83
C HIS A 514 -28.49 -12.77 -13.19
N ILE A 515 -27.72 -12.03 -12.39
CA ILE A 515 -26.65 -12.56 -11.54
C ILE A 515 -27.03 -12.20 -10.11
N VAL A 516 -27.14 -13.22 -9.25
CA VAL A 516 -27.27 -13.02 -7.80
C VAL A 516 -25.89 -13.22 -7.20
N PHE A 517 -25.27 -12.15 -6.74
CA PHE A 517 -23.97 -12.19 -6.11
C PHE A 517 -24.13 -12.24 -4.58
N ILE A 518 -23.58 -13.27 -3.95
CA ILE A 518 -23.59 -13.45 -2.50
C ILE A 518 -22.13 -13.49 -2.05
N SER A 519 -21.69 -12.42 -1.39
CA SER A 519 -20.36 -12.39 -0.77
C SER A 519 -20.38 -13.09 0.58
N LYS A 520 -19.40 -13.95 0.82
CA LYS A 520 -19.13 -14.55 2.11
C LYS A 520 -17.69 -14.27 2.49
N GLU A 521 -17.53 -13.73 3.69
CA GLU A 521 -16.25 -13.27 4.19
C GLU A 521 -15.52 -14.35 5.02
N ASN A 522 -14.20 -14.19 5.15
CA ASN A 522 -13.32 -14.87 6.10
C ASN A 522 -13.08 -16.37 5.88
N ARG A 523 -13.33 -16.95 4.69
CA ARG A 523 -13.06 -18.37 4.40
C ARG A 523 -12.45 -18.56 3.03
N THR A 524 -11.41 -19.40 2.93
CA THR A 524 -10.83 -19.78 1.64
C THR A 524 -11.69 -20.83 0.94
N TYR A 525 -11.43 -21.05 -0.36
CA TYR A 525 -12.09 -22.10 -1.13
C TYR A 525 -11.91 -23.48 -0.48
N ASP A 526 -10.67 -23.88 -0.20
CA ASP A 526 -10.36 -25.22 0.30
C ASP A 526 -10.92 -25.50 1.69
N GLU A 527 -11.03 -24.46 2.54
CA GLU A 527 -11.61 -24.58 3.87
C GLU A 527 -13.04 -25.13 3.86
N VAL A 528 -13.81 -24.87 2.79
CA VAL A 528 -15.19 -25.35 2.63
C VAL A 528 -15.29 -26.44 1.57
N PHE A 529 -14.65 -26.24 0.41
CA PHE A 529 -14.85 -27.03 -0.80
C PHE A 529 -13.70 -27.96 -1.15
N GLY A 530 -12.59 -27.98 -0.38
CA GLY A 530 -11.41 -28.79 -0.70
C GLY A 530 -11.66 -30.31 -0.80
N GLN A 531 -12.81 -30.79 -0.31
CA GLN A 531 -13.23 -32.20 -0.41
C GLN A 531 -14.24 -32.48 -1.54
N ILE A 532 -14.57 -31.50 -2.39
CA ILE A 532 -15.49 -31.68 -3.52
C ILE A 532 -14.74 -32.29 -4.71
N GLU A 533 -15.07 -33.53 -5.06
CA GLU A 533 -14.42 -34.28 -6.16
C GLU A 533 -14.50 -33.62 -7.55
N LYS A 534 -15.46 -32.71 -7.77
CA LYS A 534 -15.65 -32.01 -9.05
C LYS A 534 -14.82 -30.74 -9.19
N GLY A 535 -14.09 -30.33 -8.15
CA GLY A 535 -13.23 -29.14 -8.19
C GLY A 535 -11.81 -29.49 -7.77
N GLU A 536 -10.88 -28.62 -8.13
CA GLU A 536 -9.48 -28.69 -7.72
C GLU A 536 -9.35 -28.10 -6.32
N GLY A 537 -9.06 -28.93 -5.32
CA GLY A 537 -8.90 -28.48 -3.95
C GLY A 537 -8.16 -29.48 -3.07
N ASP A 538 -7.65 -28.98 -1.95
CA ASP A 538 -6.92 -29.80 -0.97
C ASP A 538 -7.87 -30.26 0.15
N PRO A 539 -8.21 -31.56 0.24
CA PRO A 539 -9.14 -32.06 1.25
C PRO A 539 -8.58 -31.99 2.68
N THR A 540 -7.26 -31.82 2.85
CA THR A 540 -6.62 -31.67 4.15
C THR A 540 -6.84 -30.27 4.75
N LEU A 541 -7.12 -29.27 3.90
CA LEU A 541 -7.45 -27.91 4.31
C LEU A 541 -8.93 -27.72 4.72
N ALA A 542 -9.79 -28.73 4.49
CA ALA A 542 -11.24 -28.61 4.62
C ALA A 542 -11.77 -28.61 6.08
N ARG A 543 -11.50 -27.53 6.81
CA ARG A 543 -11.93 -27.30 8.21
C ARG A 543 -13.45 -27.21 8.38
N TYR A 544 -14.16 -26.79 7.34
CA TYR A 544 -15.61 -26.58 7.33
C TYR A 544 -16.35 -27.53 6.35
N GLY A 545 -15.63 -28.51 5.81
CA GLY A 545 -16.17 -29.55 4.93
C GLY A 545 -16.88 -30.67 5.69
N LYS A 546 -16.74 -31.89 5.18
CA LYS A 546 -17.18 -33.14 5.80
C LYS A 546 -16.09 -33.69 6.73
N ARG A 547 -16.52 -34.52 7.68
CA ARG A 547 -15.64 -35.26 8.59
C ARG A 547 -14.72 -34.35 9.43
N ALA A 548 -15.13 -33.11 9.65
CA ALA A 548 -14.41 -32.18 10.50
C ALA A 548 -14.61 -32.58 11.97
N SER A 549 -13.55 -32.46 12.76
CA SER A 549 -13.58 -32.69 14.20
C SER A 549 -13.08 -31.46 14.92
N PHE A 550 -13.79 -31.04 15.96
CA PHE A 550 -13.46 -29.84 16.73
C PHE A 550 -13.68 -30.08 18.22
N THR A 551 -12.78 -29.50 19.00
CA THR A 551 -12.81 -29.54 20.46
C THR A 551 -12.99 -28.11 20.96
N ASN A 552 -13.82 -27.91 21.99
CA ASN A 552 -14.00 -26.58 22.56
C ASN A 552 -12.70 -26.04 23.19
N SER A 553 -12.62 -24.73 23.43
CA SER A 553 -11.40 -24.08 23.94
C SER A 553 -10.91 -24.63 25.29
N LYS A 554 -11.83 -25.12 26.13
CA LYS A 554 -11.53 -25.74 27.42
C LYS A 554 -11.06 -27.19 27.31
N LYS A 555 -11.05 -27.78 26.11
CA LYS A 555 -10.72 -29.18 25.86
C LYS A 555 -11.59 -30.18 26.61
N THR A 556 -12.83 -29.82 26.91
CA THR A 556 -13.79 -30.67 27.64
C THR A 556 -14.73 -31.43 26.72
N ASP A 557 -15.07 -30.85 25.57
CA ASP A 557 -16.07 -31.40 24.65
C ASP A 557 -15.52 -31.49 23.24
N THR A 558 -15.78 -32.61 22.57
CA THR A 558 -15.35 -32.85 21.19
C THR A 558 -16.54 -33.29 20.35
N VAL A 559 -16.72 -32.63 19.21
CA VAL A 559 -17.60 -33.09 18.14
C VAL A 559 -16.70 -33.69 17.06
N SER A 560 -16.92 -34.96 16.74
CA SER A 560 -16.15 -35.67 15.72
C SER A 560 -17.00 -35.93 14.49
N ASN A 561 -16.34 -35.99 13.33
CA ASN A 561 -16.95 -36.40 12.07
C ASN A 561 -18.17 -35.55 11.64
N ALA A 562 -18.18 -34.26 11.98
CA ALA A 562 -19.26 -33.34 11.63
C ALA A 562 -19.16 -32.89 10.16
N THR A 563 -20.32 -32.57 9.58
CA THR A 563 -20.40 -31.78 8.35
C THR A 563 -20.76 -30.36 8.74
N VAL A 564 -19.85 -29.40 8.55
CA VAL A 564 -20.02 -28.05 9.12
C VAL A 564 -20.82 -27.13 8.21
N MET A 565 -20.61 -27.19 6.89
CA MET A 565 -21.34 -26.36 5.92
C MET A 565 -22.20 -27.20 4.96
N PRO A 566 -23.19 -27.96 5.46
CA PRO A 566 -23.97 -28.89 4.66
C PRO A 566 -24.70 -28.21 3.48
N ASN A 567 -25.23 -27.00 3.67
CA ASN A 567 -25.91 -26.26 2.61
C ASN A 567 -24.97 -25.84 1.48
N HIS A 568 -23.75 -25.41 1.80
CA HIS A 568 -22.77 -25.02 0.77
C HIS A 568 -22.34 -26.24 -0.05
N LEU A 569 -22.07 -27.36 0.64
CA LEU A 569 -21.73 -28.61 0.00
C LEU A 569 -22.89 -29.18 -0.84
N ALA A 570 -24.14 -28.98 -0.43
CA ALA A 570 -25.32 -29.36 -1.20
C ALA A 570 -25.45 -28.52 -2.48
N LEU A 571 -25.30 -27.20 -2.38
CA LEU A 571 -25.32 -26.29 -3.53
C LEU A 571 -24.21 -26.64 -4.53
N ALA A 572 -22.98 -26.85 -4.07
CA ALA A 572 -21.85 -27.24 -4.90
C ALA A 572 -22.04 -28.61 -5.61
N ARG A 573 -22.88 -29.50 -5.05
CA ARG A 573 -23.22 -30.79 -5.69
C ARG A 573 -24.32 -30.64 -6.73
N GLN A 574 -25.31 -29.80 -6.43
CA GLN A 574 -26.50 -29.60 -7.26
C GLN A 574 -26.21 -28.71 -8.47
N PHE A 575 -25.36 -27.70 -8.30
CA PHE A 575 -25.02 -26.71 -9.31
C PHE A 575 -23.56 -26.83 -9.76
N ALA A 576 -23.19 -26.10 -10.80
CA ALA A 576 -21.78 -25.96 -11.18
C ALA A 576 -21.01 -25.22 -10.08
N ILE A 577 -19.80 -25.67 -9.81
CA ILE A 577 -18.81 -24.96 -9.01
C ILE A 577 -17.72 -24.44 -9.96
N SER A 578 -17.10 -23.35 -9.59
CA SER A 578 -15.86 -22.89 -10.20
C SER A 578 -14.84 -22.72 -9.08
N ASP A 579 -13.62 -23.13 -9.36
CA ASP A 579 -12.46 -23.01 -8.50
C ASP A 579 -11.47 -22.02 -9.14
N ASN A 580 -10.29 -21.91 -8.55
CA ASN A 580 -9.18 -21.13 -9.09
C ASN A 580 -9.51 -19.64 -9.35
N PHE A 581 -10.30 -19.05 -8.45
CA PHE A 581 -10.57 -17.62 -8.43
C PHE A 581 -9.52 -16.89 -7.61
N TYR A 582 -8.88 -15.92 -8.24
CA TYR A 582 -7.80 -15.16 -7.66
C TYR A 582 -8.30 -13.82 -7.13
N VAL A 583 -7.89 -13.50 -5.91
CA VAL A 583 -8.06 -12.18 -5.30
C VAL A 583 -6.79 -11.84 -4.53
N ASP A 584 -6.42 -10.57 -4.53
CA ASP A 584 -5.25 -10.02 -3.83
C ASP A 584 -5.54 -9.63 -2.39
N SER A 585 -6.60 -10.19 -1.81
CA SER A 585 -7.06 -9.86 -0.46
C SER A 585 -6.49 -10.82 0.56
N ASP A 586 -5.92 -10.25 1.62
CA ASP A 586 -5.46 -11.00 2.77
C ASP A 586 -6.56 -11.06 3.84
N VAL A 587 -7.30 -9.96 4.02
CA VAL A 587 -8.28 -9.81 5.11
C VAL A 587 -9.57 -9.14 4.64
N SER A 588 -10.57 -9.10 5.52
CA SER A 588 -11.83 -8.38 5.28
C SER A 588 -11.68 -6.97 4.68
N ALA A 589 -10.81 -6.16 5.29
CA ALA A 589 -10.73 -4.73 5.02
C ALA A 589 -10.21 -4.43 3.60
N ASP A 590 -9.29 -5.23 3.07
CA ASP A 590 -8.83 -5.12 1.69
C ASP A 590 -9.75 -5.88 0.71
N GLY A 591 -10.37 -7.00 1.13
CA GLY A 591 -11.30 -7.79 0.34
C GLY A 591 -12.60 -7.06 -0.02
N HIS A 592 -13.13 -6.23 0.87
CA HIS A 592 -14.34 -5.44 0.57
C HIS A 592 -14.12 -4.43 -0.56
N ARG A 593 -12.89 -3.96 -0.75
CA ARG A 593 -12.54 -3.02 -1.83
C ARG A 593 -12.76 -3.65 -3.20
N TRP A 594 -12.42 -4.94 -3.33
CA TRP A 594 -12.64 -5.71 -4.56
C TRP A 594 -14.12 -5.80 -4.95
N LEU A 595 -15.02 -5.95 -3.95
CA LEU A 595 -16.46 -6.06 -4.19
C LEU A 595 -17.06 -4.81 -4.83
N VAL A 596 -16.42 -3.65 -4.64
CA VAL A 596 -16.84 -2.36 -5.21
C VAL A 596 -15.90 -1.89 -6.32
N ASN A 597 -15.18 -2.84 -6.94
CA ASN A 597 -14.27 -2.61 -8.06
C ASN A 597 -13.15 -1.58 -7.75
N THR A 598 -12.60 -1.66 -6.54
CA THR A 598 -11.46 -0.85 -6.11
C THR A 598 -10.30 -1.75 -5.66
N TYR A 599 -9.09 -1.43 -6.10
CA TYR A 599 -7.89 -2.14 -5.68
C TYR A 599 -7.32 -1.48 -4.40
N PRO A 600 -6.92 -2.24 -3.37
CA PRO A 600 -6.25 -1.71 -2.18
C PRO A 600 -4.93 -1.00 -2.54
N ASN A 601 -4.88 0.32 -2.36
CA ASN A 601 -3.65 1.08 -2.58
C ASN A 601 -2.74 1.06 -1.33
N GLU A 602 -1.59 1.73 -1.39
CA GLU A 602 -0.60 1.83 -0.32
C GLU A 602 -1.17 2.34 1.01
N TRP A 603 -2.10 3.29 0.96
CA TRP A 603 -2.76 3.80 2.16
C TRP A 603 -3.63 2.73 2.81
N CYS A 604 -4.40 1.99 2.01
CA CYS A 604 -5.24 0.90 2.48
C CYS A 604 -4.41 -0.23 3.10
N GLU A 605 -3.32 -0.63 2.44
CA GLU A 605 -2.44 -1.72 2.86
C GLU A 605 -1.71 -1.38 4.17
N THR A 606 -1.14 -0.18 4.27
CA THR A 606 -0.45 0.28 5.48
C THR A 606 -1.42 0.51 6.65
N SER A 607 -2.58 1.12 6.40
CA SER A 607 -3.56 1.43 7.45
C SER A 607 -4.29 0.18 7.96
N THR A 608 -4.62 -0.75 7.07
CA THR A 608 -5.25 -2.03 7.45
C THR A 608 -4.31 -2.83 8.34
N ALA A 609 -3.05 -2.99 7.92
CA ALA A 609 -2.06 -3.73 8.70
C ALA A 609 -1.83 -3.11 10.08
N ALA A 610 -1.68 -1.77 10.15
CA ALA A 610 -1.53 -1.05 11.41
C ALA A 610 -2.77 -1.21 12.31
N SER A 611 -3.98 -1.08 11.77
CA SER A 611 -5.21 -1.21 12.56
C SER A 611 -5.41 -2.62 13.11
N TYR A 612 -5.19 -3.65 12.29
CA TYR A 612 -5.28 -5.05 12.72
C TYR A 612 -4.20 -5.42 13.74
N GLY A 613 -3.05 -4.75 13.72
CA GLY A 613 -2.02 -4.85 14.76
C GLY A 613 -2.32 -4.05 16.04
N GLY A 614 -3.48 -3.40 16.13
CA GLY A 614 -3.85 -2.53 17.24
C GLY A 614 -3.03 -1.23 17.29
N ASN A 615 -2.43 -0.86 16.17
CA ASN A 615 -1.55 0.30 16.02
C ASN A 615 -2.19 1.53 15.37
N ARG A 616 -3.50 1.48 15.15
CA ARG A 616 -4.33 2.56 14.60
C ARG A 616 -5.76 2.38 15.11
N ASN A 617 -6.15 3.17 16.10
CA ASN A 617 -7.41 3.06 16.83
C ASN A 617 -8.16 4.40 16.88
N TYR A 618 -9.47 4.33 16.66
CA TYR A 618 -10.36 5.47 16.90
C TYR A 618 -10.34 5.91 18.37
N ARG A 619 -10.26 7.24 18.61
CA ARG A 619 -10.27 7.84 19.95
C ARG A 619 -11.40 8.87 20.05
N GLU A 620 -12.49 8.47 20.69
CA GLU A 620 -13.70 9.30 20.83
C GLU A 620 -13.45 10.64 21.56
N ASN A 621 -12.50 10.66 22.50
CA ASN A 621 -12.16 11.83 23.30
C ASN A 621 -10.99 12.66 22.73
N SER A 622 -10.59 12.41 21.48
CA SER A 622 -9.53 13.18 20.84
C SER A 622 -10.03 14.54 20.38
N ASN A 623 -9.30 15.59 20.74
CA ASN A 623 -9.51 16.96 20.25
C ASN A 623 -8.63 17.30 19.05
N ALA A 624 -7.78 16.37 18.60
CA ALA A 624 -6.98 16.57 17.39
C ALA A 624 -7.91 16.67 16.16
N PRO A 625 -7.54 17.46 15.13
CA PRO A 625 -8.37 17.65 13.93
C PRO A 625 -8.85 16.33 13.29
N GLY A 626 -7.96 15.34 13.21
CA GLY A 626 -8.29 13.96 12.86
C GLY A 626 -8.66 13.12 14.08
N VAL A 627 -9.88 12.60 14.12
CA VAL A 627 -10.40 11.79 15.25
C VAL A 627 -9.92 10.31 15.22
N PHE A 628 -9.30 9.87 14.12
CA PHE A 628 -8.77 8.51 13.96
C PHE A 628 -7.28 8.45 14.32
N ALA A 629 -6.92 8.00 15.52
CA ALA A 629 -5.52 7.77 15.90
C ALA A 629 -5.00 6.40 15.45
#